data_AF-A0A448Y114-F1
#
_entry.id   AF-A0A448Y114-F1
#
_cell.length_a   1.000
_cell.length_b   1.000
_cell.length_c   1.000
_cell.angle_alpha   90.00
_cell.angle_beta   90.00
_cell.angle_gamma   90.00
#
_symmetry.space_group_name_H-M   'P 1'
#
loop_
_entity.id
_entity.type
_entity.pdbx_description
1 polymer ?
#
loop_
_entity_poly.entity_id
_entity_poly.type
_entity_poly.pdbx_seq_one_letter_code
_entity_poly.pdbx_strand_id
1 'polypeptide(L)'
;MRYSADFYSPPLVVQKHVIGARGASAWQCPRKVKGAVLLSVVGILLSLITLALWATSSLLTSEFQASKRSIAYVEMMNTLHNDMTQLTEQLRTSEDWQQTASLFARASVTATHYLGRDSQFLTLFTVTMTHPVTSLFIRQGFLRHPAIVRLPVSGVVTGATNAILPHLFERHHSNFTPMFFPKPLITNDCDDLTRHLVFWVRGDCHISPSGIIGSASQPVLLVVEKGDFTLDTHAQIYGLVVILGDTSVPSSSTSSFTPANPVATIASSAKLEGAMVSNEEVSRVFDGHINFNLSVLRTLQQSSGLQKMQPIPGSWHDFN
;
A
#
# COMPACT_ATOMS: atom_id res chain seq x y z
N MET A 1 -29.95 17.18 27.75
CA MET A 1 -29.36 16.74 29.04
C MET A 1 -28.12 17.57 29.29
N ARG A 2 -28.23 18.58 30.16
CA ARG A 2 -27.14 19.45 30.62
C ARG A 2 -27.02 19.21 32.12
N TYR A 3 -25.83 18.86 32.61
CA TYR A 3 -25.56 18.77 34.03
C TYR A 3 -24.78 20.01 34.48
N SER A 4 -25.41 20.77 35.37
CA SER A 4 -24.81 21.80 36.21
C SER A 4 -24.72 21.19 37.61
N ALA A 5 -23.61 21.38 38.31
CA ALA A 5 -23.51 21.04 39.73
C ALA A 5 -22.76 22.16 40.45
N ASP A 6 -23.47 22.74 41.41
CA ASP A 6 -23.15 23.93 42.19
C ASP A 6 -22.10 23.67 43.28
N PHE A 7 -21.28 24.69 43.53
CA PHE A 7 -20.41 24.80 44.71
C PHE A 7 -21.20 25.43 45.86
N TYR A 8 -21.34 24.71 46.97
CA TYR A 8 -21.78 25.24 48.26
C TYR A 8 -20.64 25.18 49.27
N SER A 9 -20.30 26.34 49.84
CA SER A 9 -19.44 26.48 51.02
C SER A 9 -20.32 26.70 52.27
N PRO A 10 -20.02 26.05 53.41
CA PRO A 10 -20.47 26.51 54.72
C PRO A 10 -19.28 27.01 55.60
N PRO A 11 -19.53 27.90 56.57
CA PRO A 11 -18.49 28.64 57.29
C PRO A 11 -17.96 27.88 58.52
N LEU A 12 -16.66 28.01 58.78
CA LEU A 12 -16.01 27.53 60.00
C LEU A 12 -16.11 28.58 61.11
N VAL A 13 -16.84 28.21 62.17
CA VAL A 13 -16.83 28.86 63.49
C VAL A 13 -16.00 27.98 64.42
N VAL A 14 -14.89 28.48 64.97
CA VAL A 14 -14.28 27.91 66.19
C VAL A 14 -13.67 29.01 67.08
N GLN A 15 -14.36 29.20 68.22
CA GLN A 15 -13.95 29.56 69.59
C GLN A 15 -12.82 30.57 69.87
N LYS A 16 -13.24 31.69 70.46
CA LYS A 16 -12.47 32.54 71.38
C LYS A 16 -12.18 31.77 72.68
N HIS A 17 -10.90 31.61 73.02
CA HIS A 17 -10.46 31.41 74.40
C HIS A 17 -9.92 32.73 74.97
N VAL A 18 -10.59 33.23 76.01
CA VAL A 18 -10.13 34.33 76.86
C VAL A 18 -9.31 33.71 77.99
N ILE A 19 -8.02 34.08 78.08
CA ILE A 19 -7.19 33.84 79.26
C ILE A 19 -6.82 35.21 79.82
N GLY A 20 -7.25 35.45 81.06
CA GLY A 20 -6.97 36.67 81.80
C GLY A 20 -5.65 36.61 82.57
N ALA A 21 -5.09 37.80 82.74
CA ALA A 21 -4.16 38.27 83.79
C ALA A 21 -2.72 37.70 83.83
N ARG A 22 -1.75 38.59 83.60
CA ARG A 22 -0.87 39.13 84.66
C ARG A 22 -0.03 40.30 84.15
N GLY A 23 0.26 41.21 85.08
CA GLY A 23 0.80 42.55 84.84
C GLY A 23 2.08 42.60 84.02
N ALA A 24 2.20 43.68 83.26
CA ALA A 24 3.40 44.08 82.57
C ALA A 24 4.52 44.37 83.57
N SER A 25 5.40 43.40 83.79
CA SER A 25 6.75 43.66 84.27
C SER A 25 7.63 43.95 83.07
N ALA A 26 8.24 45.13 83.06
CA ALA A 26 9.19 45.57 82.07
C ALA A 26 10.33 44.54 81.88
N TRP A 27 10.37 43.93 80.71
CA TRP A 27 11.56 43.26 80.20
C TRP A 27 12.03 44.02 78.96
N GLN A 28 13.21 44.63 79.10
CA GLN A 28 13.95 45.23 78.00
C GLN A 28 14.14 44.17 76.90
N CYS A 29 13.54 44.39 75.73
CA CYS A 29 13.83 43.59 74.55
C CYS A 29 15.24 43.94 74.04
N PRO A 30 16.19 43.01 74.00
CA PRO A 30 17.44 43.24 73.31
C PRO A 30 17.16 43.35 71.81
N ARG A 31 17.75 44.36 71.16
CA ARG A 31 17.68 44.66 69.72
C ARG A 31 18.07 43.50 68.78
N LYS A 32 18.45 42.32 69.31
CA LYS A 32 18.96 41.15 68.58
C LYS A 32 17.88 40.18 68.06
N VAL A 33 16.60 40.31 68.45
CA VAL A 33 15.55 39.33 68.09
C VAL A 33 14.98 39.55 66.67
N LYS A 34 15.06 40.77 66.11
CA LYS A 34 14.54 41.06 64.76
C LYS A 34 15.37 40.43 63.63
N GLY A 35 16.67 40.24 63.83
CA GLY A 35 17.55 39.61 62.83
C GLY A 35 17.36 38.10 62.72
N ALA A 36 17.13 37.42 63.85
CA ALA A 36 16.96 35.96 63.89
C ALA A 36 15.65 35.49 63.23
N VAL A 37 14.55 36.23 63.44
CA VAL A 37 13.25 35.92 62.81
C VAL A 37 13.30 36.18 61.30
N LEU A 38 13.95 37.26 60.87
CA LEU A 38 14.09 37.58 59.43
C LEU A 38 14.93 36.51 58.70
N LEU A 39 16.01 36.04 59.33
CA LEU A 39 16.85 34.95 58.80
C LEU A 39 16.08 33.62 58.70
N SER A 40 15.22 33.31 59.66
CA SER A 40 14.37 32.10 59.62
C SER A 40 13.36 32.17 58.48
N VAL A 41 12.69 33.30 58.29
CA VAL A 41 11.73 33.50 57.20
C VAL A 41 12.41 33.43 55.83
N VAL A 42 13.59 34.04 55.69
CA VAL A 42 14.39 33.96 54.46
C VAL A 42 14.88 32.53 54.20
N GLY A 43 15.29 31.80 55.24
CA GLY A 43 15.68 30.39 55.13
C GLY A 43 14.54 29.48 54.68
N ILE A 44 13.33 29.71 55.19
CA ILE A 44 12.12 28.98 54.76
C ILE A 44 11.74 29.34 53.32
N LEU A 45 11.80 30.62 52.94
CA LEU A 45 11.54 31.04 51.56
C LEU A 45 12.55 30.45 50.58
N LEU A 46 13.84 30.44 50.93
CA LEU A 46 14.88 29.83 50.11
C LEU A 46 14.70 28.31 49.99
N SER A 47 14.32 27.63 51.07
CA SER A 47 14.05 26.18 51.00
C SER A 47 12.84 25.86 50.14
N LEU A 48 11.78 26.67 50.19
CA LEU A 48 10.61 26.51 49.31
C LEU A 48 10.97 26.75 47.84
N ILE A 49 11.81 27.74 47.55
CA ILE A 49 12.27 28.04 46.18
C ILE A 49 13.14 26.90 45.64
N THR A 50 14.08 26.38 46.43
CA THR A 50 14.93 25.26 45.98
C THR A 50 14.11 23.98 45.76
N LEU A 51 13.11 23.72 46.60
CA LEU A 51 12.23 22.56 46.44
C LEU A 51 11.36 22.67 45.18
N ALA A 52 10.83 23.87 44.89
CA ALA A 52 10.07 24.14 43.67
C ALA A 52 10.94 24.01 42.40
N LEU A 53 12.18 24.52 42.45
CA LEU A 53 13.16 24.38 41.35
C LEU A 53 13.55 22.91 41.13
N TRP A 54 13.72 22.14 42.20
CA TRP A 54 14.04 20.72 42.09
C TRP A 54 12.86 19.91 41.54
N ALA A 55 11.64 20.18 42.01
CA ALA A 55 10.42 19.52 41.51
C ALA A 55 10.15 19.83 40.03
N THR A 56 10.38 21.07 39.58
CA THR A 56 10.21 21.44 38.17
C THR A 56 11.32 20.85 37.29
N SER A 57 12.57 20.83 37.77
CA SER A 57 13.68 20.20 37.05
C SER A 57 13.50 18.68 36.90
N SER A 58 13.05 17.99 37.95
CA SER A 58 12.78 16.55 37.89
C SER A 58 11.61 16.22 36.97
N LEU A 59 10.54 17.01 36.99
CA LEU A 59 9.41 16.85 36.06
C LEU A 59 9.85 17.07 34.60
N LEU A 60 10.56 18.16 34.32
CA LEU A 60 11.06 18.46 32.97
C LEU A 60 12.00 17.36 32.47
N THR A 61 12.94 16.90 33.29
CA THR A 61 13.84 15.81 32.88
C THR A 61 13.09 14.51 32.58
N SER A 62 12.04 14.18 33.34
CA SER A 62 11.22 13.00 33.06
C SER A 62 10.46 13.10 31.73
N GLU A 63 9.87 14.26 31.43
CA GLU A 63 9.17 14.53 30.16
C GLU A 63 10.14 14.55 28.97
N PHE A 64 11.31 15.16 29.13
CA PHE A 64 12.36 15.13 28.11
C PHE A 64 12.86 13.71 27.84
N GLN A 65 13.00 12.88 28.88
CA GLN A 65 13.37 11.47 28.70
C GLN A 65 12.26 10.67 28.02
N ALA A 66 11.00 10.88 28.38
CA ALA A 66 9.86 10.25 27.71
C ALA A 66 9.81 10.63 26.23
N SER A 67 9.98 11.93 25.91
CA SER A 67 10.03 12.44 24.54
C SER A 67 11.19 11.85 23.74
N LYS A 68 12.39 11.76 24.33
CA LYS A 68 13.54 11.13 23.67
C LYS A 68 13.28 9.65 23.35
N ARG A 69 12.65 8.91 24.27
CA ARG A 69 12.28 7.51 24.04
C ARG A 69 11.24 7.38 22.93
N SER A 70 10.25 8.27 22.86
CA SER A 70 9.26 8.23 21.77
C SER A 70 9.87 8.54 20.42
N ILE A 71 10.79 9.50 20.32
CA ILE A 71 11.46 9.83 19.05
C ILE A 71 12.32 8.65 18.59
N ALA A 72 13.13 8.09 19.49
CA ALA A 72 13.95 6.92 19.18
C ALA A 72 13.10 5.73 18.74
N TYR A 73 11.97 5.47 19.40
CA TYR A 73 11.05 4.40 19.01
C TYR A 73 10.48 4.62 17.60
N VAL A 74 10.02 5.84 17.28
CA VAL A 74 9.49 6.17 15.95
C VAL A 74 10.57 6.01 14.88
N GLU A 75 11.79 6.44 15.14
CA GLU A 75 12.92 6.29 14.22
C GLU A 75 13.21 4.81 13.94
N MET A 76 13.29 3.98 14.97
CA MET A 76 13.50 2.53 14.83
C MET A 76 12.37 1.85 14.02
N MET A 77 11.12 2.22 14.30
CA MET A 77 9.97 1.70 13.55
C MET A 77 9.98 2.11 12.08
N ASN A 78 10.39 3.35 11.77
CA ASN A 78 10.54 3.81 10.40
C ASN A 78 11.63 3.00 9.66
N THR A 79 12.76 2.71 10.30
CA THR A 79 13.80 1.86 9.71
C THR A 79 13.26 0.46 9.40
N LEU A 80 12.59 -0.18 10.36
CA LEU A 80 12.02 -1.52 10.16
C LEU A 80 10.96 -1.53 9.04
N HIS A 81 10.11 -0.50 8.97
CA HIS A 81 9.09 -0.38 7.93
C HIS A 81 9.70 -0.18 6.54
N ASN A 82 10.74 0.63 6.42
CA ASN A 82 11.45 0.83 5.16
C ASN A 82 12.11 -0.47 4.67
N ASP A 83 12.79 -1.20 5.55
CA ASP A 83 13.38 -2.50 5.22
C ASP A 83 12.32 -3.51 4.79
N MET A 84 11.21 -3.59 5.53
CA MET A 84 10.08 -4.46 5.20
C MET A 84 9.53 -4.14 3.82
N THR A 85 9.36 -2.85 3.50
CA THR A 85 8.88 -2.39 2.19
C THR A 85 9.85 -2.77 1.08
N GLN A 86 11.16 -2.57 1.28
CA GLN A 86 12.18 -2.94 0.30
C GLN A 86 12.23 -4.45 0.06
N LEU A 87 12.22 -5.25 1.13
CA LEU A 87 12.22 -6.71 1.04
C LEU A 87 10.96 -7.22 0.33
N THR A 88 9.78 -6.70 0.68
CA THR A 88 8.51 -7.15 0.08
C THR A 88 8.43 -6.81 -1.41
N GLU A 89 8.92 -5.64 -1.84
CA GLU A 89 9.03 -5.35 -3.27
C GLU A 89 9.95 -6.32 -4.02
N GLN A 90 11.05 -6.76 -3.40
CA GLN A 90 11.91 -7.77 -4.00
C GLN A 90 11.26 -9.16 -4.02
N LEU A 91 10.60 -9.57 -2.93
CA LEU A 91 9.86 -10.84 -2.86
C LEU A 91 8.72 -10.92 -3.87
N ARG A 92 8.09 -9.79 -4.20
CA ARG A 92 7.02 -9.71 -5.21
C ARG A 92 7.49 -10.23 -6.57
N THR A 93 8.68 -9.84 -7.02
CA THR A 93 9.22 -10.21 -8.34
C THR A 93 10.19 -11.38 -8.32
N SER A 94 10.43 -11.96 -7.14
CA SER A 94 11.44 -13.00 -6.98
C SER A 94 10.98 -14.37 -7.46
N GLU A 95 11.83 -15.03 -8.26
CA GLU A 95 11.72 -16.44 -8.60
C GLU A 95 12.22 -17.33 -7.44
N ASP A 96 13.35 -16.97 -6.82
CA ASP A 96 13.91 -17.62 -5.62
C ASP A 96 13.78 -16.70 -4.40
N TRP A 97 12.68 -16.90 -3.67
CA TRP A 97 12.37 -16.09 -2.50
C TRP A 97 13.33 -16.36 -1.34
N GLN A 98 13.90 -17.57 -1.22
CA GLN A 98 14.86 -17.91 -0.18
C GLN A 98 16.16 -17.13 -0.38
N GLN A 99 16.68 -17.12 -1.61
CA GLN A 99 17.85 -16.32 -1.95
C GLN A 99 17.59 -14.83 -1.67
N THR A 100 16.42 -14.34 -2.08
CA THR A 100 16.04 -12.93 -1.86
C THR A 100 15.96 -12.59 -0.37
N ALA A 101 15.33 -13.44 0.44
CA ALA A 101 15.24 -13.25 1.89
C ALA A 101 16.62 -13.27 2.55
N SER A 102 17.55 -14.12 2.09
CA SER A 102 18.89 -14.24 2.68
C SER A 102 19.75 -12.98 2.51
N LEU A 103 19.43 -12.09 1.56
CA LEU A 103 20.07 -10.78 1.42
C LEU A 103 19.74 -9.82 2.58
N PHE A 104 18.68 -10.12 3.34
CA PHE A 104 18.24 -9.31 4.46
C PHE A 104 18.54 -10.04 5.77
N ALA A 105 19.74 -9.82 6.32
CA ALA A 105 20.20 -10.48 7.56
C ALA A 105 19.25 -10.29 8.76
N ARG A 106 18.44 -9.23 8.75
CA ARG A 106 17.46 -8.88 9.79
C ARG A 106 16.08 -9.50 9.58
N ALA A 107 15.86 -10.15 8.45
CA ALA A 107 14.57 -10.69 8.08
C ALA A 107 14.50 -12.19 8.34
N SER A 108 13.38 -12.63 8.91
CA SER A 108 12.95 -14.02 8.86
C SER A 108 11.71 -14.09 7.98
N VAL A 109 11.79 -14.86 6.89
CA VAL A 109 10.71 -15.01 5.92
C VAL A 109 10.30 -16.46 5.87
N THR A 110 9.01 -16.72 5.98
CA THR A 110 8.42 -18.03 5.70
C THR A 110 7.41 -17.90 4.59
N ALA A 111 7.43 -18.83 3.63
CA ALA A 111 6.45 -18.90 2.55
C ALA A 111 5.53 -20.11 2.74
N THR A 112 4.23 -19.92 2.47
CA THR A 112 3.26 -21.01 2.37
C THR A 112 2.53 -20.87 1.03
N HIS A 113 2.52 -21.94 0.26
CA HIS A 113 1.90 -21.96 -1.06
C HIS A 113 0.46 -22.45 -0.97
N TYR A 114 -0.44 -21.78 -1.68
CA TYR A 114 -1.83 -22.14 -1.81
C TYR A 114 -2.21 -22.23 -3.28
N LEU A 115 -3.21 -23.06 -3.56
CA LEU A 115 -3.91 -23.06 -4.84
C LEU A 115 -5.26 -22.39 -4.61
N GLY A 116 -5.45 -21.25 -5.25
CA GLY A 116 -6.73 -20.57 -5.33
C GLY A 116 -7.70 -21.30 -6.25
N ARG A 117 -8.84 -20.67 -6.51
CA ARG A 117 -9.78 -21.14 -7.54
C ARG A 117 -9.07 -21.19 -8.90
N ASP A 118 -9.47 -22.14 -9.75
CA ASP A 118 -8.95 -22.30 -11.11
C ASP A 118 -7.42 -22.54 -11.17
N SER A 119 -6.86 -23.15 -10.11
CA SER A 119 -5.43 -23.45 -9.96
C SER A 119 -4.53 -22.21 -9.95
N GLN A 120 -5.05 -21.07 -9.51
CA GLN A 120 -4.27 -19.85 -9.31
C GLN A 120 -3.20 -20.07 -8.24
N PHE A 121 -1.93 -19.83 -8.57
CA PHE A 121 -0.84 -19.97 -7.60
C PHE A 121 -0.77 -18.75 -6.69
N LEU A 122 -0.87 -18.98 -5.38
CA LEU A 122 -0.82 -17.95 -4.36
C LEU A 122 0.32 -18.27 -3.37
N THR A 123 1.03 -17.25 -2.91
CA THR A 123 2.06 -17.43 -1.86
C THR A 123 1.79 -16.48 -0.71
N LEU A 124 1.59 -17.02 0.48
CA LEU A 124 1.59 -16.27 1.73
C LEU A 124 3.01 -16.16 2.24
N PHE A 125 3.52 -14.94 2.30
CA PHE A 125 4.76 -14.62 3.00
C PHE A 125 4.43 -14.13 4.40
N THR A 126 5.06 -14.70 5.41
CA THR A 126 5.15 -14.08 6.74
C THR A 126 6.55 -13.50 6.86
N VAL A 127 6.64 -12.19 6.99
CA VAL A 127 7.90 -11.47 7.12
C VAL A 127 8.01 -10.95 8.54
N THR A 128 9.10 -11.29 9.20
CA THR A 128 9.47 -10.75 10.51
C THR A 128 10.76 -9.97 10.34
N MET A 129 10.80 -8.73 10.82
CA MET A 129 11.98 -7.88 10.77
C MET A 129 12.40 -7.52 12.20
N THR A 130 13.65 -7.84 12.55
CA THR A 130 14.20 -7.58 13.88
C THR A 130 15.17 -6.42 13.85
N HIS A 131 15.06 -5.51 14.81
CA HIS A 131 15.99 -4.38 14.91
C HIS A 131 17.37 -4.86 15.38
N PRO A 132 18.49 -4.34 14.82
CA PRO A 132 19.81 -4.89 15.10
C PRO A 132 20.33 -4.62 16.52
N VAL A 133 19.81 -3.59 17.19
CA VAL A 133 20.32 -3.12 18.49
C VAL A 133 19.33 -3.37 19.63
N THR A 134 18.05 -3.57 19.32
CA THR A 134 16.98 -3.68 20.32
C THR A 134 16.22 -5.00 20.16
N SER A 135 15.43 -5.38 21.16
CA SER A 135 14.51 -6.53 21.08
C SER A 135 13.29 -6.27 20.20
N LEU A 136 13.16 -5.06 19.63
CA LEU A 136 12.02 -4.68 18.80
C LEU A 136 11.97 -5.51 17.53
N PHE A 137 10.80 -6.07 17.23
CA PHE A 137 10.54 -6.69 15.96
C PHE A 137 9.13 -6.41 15.48
N ILE A 138 8.97 -6.40 14.16
CA ILE A 138 7.68 -6.29 13.49
C ILE A 138 7.43 -7.56 12.69
N ARG A 139 6.16 -7.98 12.63
CA ARG A 139 5.71 -9.11 11.83
C ARG A 139 4.51 -8.70 11.00
N GLN A 140 4.52 -9.10 9.72
CA GLN A 140 3.41 -8.86 8.82
C GLN A 140 3.26 -10.01 7.81
N GLY A 141 2.00 -10.36 7.52
CA GLY A 141 1.65 -11.28 6.45
C GLY A 141 1.43 -10.53 5.13
N PHE A 142 1.90 -11.11 4.02
CA PHE A 142 1.72 -10.60 2.67
C PHE A 142 1.23 -11.72 1.76
N LEU A 143 0.21 -11.44 0.96
CA LEU A 143 -0.26 -12.34 -0.07
C LEU A 143 0.33 -11.92 -1.41
N ARG A 144 1.14 -12.79 -2.01
CA ARG A 144 1.55 -12.70 -3.41
C ARG A 144 0.53 -13.42 -4.28
N HIS A 145 0.00 -12.72 -5.28
CA HIS A 145 -1.00 -13.22 -6.21
C HIS A 145 -0.81 -12.58 -7.60
N PRO A 146 -1.27 -13.21 -8.69
CA PRO A 146 -1.13 -12.63 -10.02
C PRO A 146 -2.09 -11.45 -10.23
N ALA A 147 -1.69 -10.51 -11.07
CA ALA A 147 -2.50 -9.38 -11.52
C ALA A 147 -3.64 -9.84 -12.44
N ILE A 148 -3.40 -10.88 -13.25
CA ILE A 148 -4.45 -11.60 -13.96
C ILE A 148 -4.98 -12.66 -12.99
N VAL A 149 -6.12 -12.40 -12.37
CA VAL A 149 -6.71 -13.26 -11.34
C VAL A 149 -7.36 -14.49 -11.97
N ARG A 150 -8.09 -14.30 -13.07
CA ARG A 150 -8.74 -15.37 -13.81
C ARG A 150 -8.33 -15.31 -15.27
N LEU A 151 -8.17 -16.49 -15.88
CA LEU A 151 -7.87 -16.61 -17.30
C LEU A 151 -9.17 -16.73 -18.11
N PRO A 152 -9.21 -16.20 -19.35
CA PRO A 152 -10.34 -16.43 -20.23
C PRO A 152 -10.49 -17.91 -20.56
N VAL A 153 -11.73 -18.36 -20.76
CA VAL A 153 -12.08 -19.76 -21.04
C VAL A 153 -12.14 -20.08 -22.55
N SER A 154 -12.04 -19.06 -23.40
CA SER A 154 -12.06 -19.15 -24.85
C SER A 154 -11.06 -18.18 -25.48
N GLY A 155 -10.74 -18.38 -26.77
CA GLY A 155 -9.78 -17.54 -27.50
C GLY A 155 -10.27 -16.12 -27.76
N VAL A 156 -11.58 -15.89 -27.80
CA VAL A 156 -12.17 -14.56 -27.99
C VAL A 156 -13.33 -14.36 -27.03
N VAL A 157 -13.29 -13.28 -26.25
CA VAL A 157 -14.37 -12.83 -25.37
C VAL A 157 -14.59 -11.34 -25.57
N THR A 158 -15.64 -10.95 -26.30
CA THR A 158 -16.05 -9.55 -26.45
C THR A 158 -17.47 -9.40 -25.96
N GLY A 159 -17.84 -8.18 -25.62
CA GLY A 159 -19.20 -7.87 -25.21
C GLY A 159 -19.22 -6.55 -24.44
N ALA A 160 -20.29 -5.78 -24.62
CA ALA A 160 -20.54 -4.53 -23.91
C ALA A 160 -20.88 -4.75 -22.42
N THR A 161 -20.05 -5.52 -21.72
CA THR A 161 -20.21 -5.83 -20.31
C THR A 161 -19.04 -5.24 -19.54
N ASN A 162 -19.37 -4.45 -18.53
CA ASN A 162 -18.43 -3.95 -17.54
C ASN A 162 -17.84 -5.07 -16.64
N ALA A 163 -18.11 -6.34 -16.95
CA ALA A 163 -17.76 -7.50 -16.12
C ALA A 163 -16.42 -8.15 -16.50
N ILE A 164 -15.92 -7.97 -17.73
CA ILE A 164 -14.72 -8.67 -18.20
C ILE A 164 -13.47 -8.26 -17.42
N LEU A 165 -13.24 -6.96 -17.21
CA LEU A 165 -12.08 -6.47 -16.44
C LEU A 165 -12.17 -6.83 -14.95
N PRO A 166 -13.31 -6.65 -14.25
CA PRO A 166 -13.46 -7.16 -12.88
C PRO A 166 -13.26 -8.67 -12.77
N HIS A 167 -13.67 -9.43 -13.79
CA HIS A 167 -13.49 -10.87 -13.79
C HIS A 167 -12.02 -11.26 -13.92
N LEU A 168 -11.30 -10.69 -14.91
CA LEU A 168 -9.91 -11.04 -15.22
C LEU A 168 -8.90 -10.43 -14.26
N PHE A 169 -9.10 -9.17 -13.85
CA PHE A 169 -8.09 -8.38 -13.11
C PHE A 169 -8.56 -7.91 -11.73
N GLU A 170 -9.80 -8.20 -11.32
CA GLU A 170 -10.43 -7.64 -10.10
C GLU A 170 -10.40 -6.10 -10.07
N ARG A 171 -10.44 -5.49 -11.26
CA ARG A 171 -10.45 -4.04 -11.43
C ARG A 171 -11.61 -3.60 -12.31
N HIS A 172 -12.32 -2.58 -11.85
CA HIS A 172 -13.27 -1.87 -12.68
C HIS A 172 -12.54 -1.06 -13.76
N HIS A 173 -13.18 -0.85 -14.92
CA HIS A 173 -12.63 -0.11 -16.05
C HIS A 173 -11.97 1.23 -15.64
N SER A 174 -12.67 2.04 -14.83
CA SER A 174 -12.18 3.34 -14.34
C SER A 174 -10.85 3.28 -13.56
N ASN A 175 -10.51 2.13 -12.99
CA ASN A 175 -9.30 1.92 -12.19
C ASN A 175 -8.29 1.00 -12.90
N PHE A 176 -8.64 0.49 -14.08
CA PHE A 176 -7.75 -0.31 -14.91
C PHE A 176 -6.93 0.65 -15.77
N THR A 177 -5.81 1.10 -15.21
CA THR A 177 -4.89 2.06 -15.83
C THR A 177 -3.52 1.41 -16.04
N PRO A 178 -2.62 1.97 -16.86
CA PRO A 178 -1.28 1.40 -17.05
C PRO A 178 -0.53 1.18 -15.73
N MET A 179 -0.70 2.09 -14.76
CA MET A 179 -0.06 2.04 -13.44
C MET A 179 -0.52 0.86 -12.58
N PHE A 180 -1.58 0.17 -12.97
CA PHE A 180 -1.91 -1.11 -12.37
C PHE A 180 -0.82 -2.15 -12.62
N PHE A 181 0.00 -2.04 -13.67
CA PHE A 181 1.08 -2.97 -13.94
C PHE A 181 2.45 -2.41 -13.51
N PRO A 182 3.39 -3.24 -13.05
CA PRO A 182 4.75 -2.81 -12.79
C PRO A 182 5.50 -2.61 -14.11
N LYS A 183 6.08 -1.42 -14.32
CA LYS A 183 6.91 -1.10 -15.50
C LYS A 183 6.23 -1.43 -16.85
N PRO A 184 5.01 -0.94 -17.12
CA PRO A 184 4.39 -1.10 -18.44
C PRO A 184 5.17 -0.28 -19.47
N LEU A 185 5.24 -0.75 -20.72
CA LEU A 185 5.58 0.11 -21.85
C LEU A 185 4.31 0.84 -22.29
N ILE A 186 4.30 2.17 -22.16
CA ILE A 186 3.18 3.01 -22.62
C ILE A 186 3.60 3.66 -23.93
N THR A 187 2.84 3.40 -24.99
CA THR A 187 3.11 3.90 -26.35
C THR A 187 1.79 4.29 -27.03
N ASN A 188 1.86 4.91 -28.21
CA ASN A 188 0.70 5.27 -29.02
C ASN A 188 0.52 4.37 -30.24
N ASP A 189 1.48 3.49 -30.51
CA ASP A 189 1.50 2.56 -31.64
C ASP A 189 2.08 1.21 -31.22
N CYS A 190 2.09 0.26 -32.16
CA CYS A 190 2.71 -1.07 -31.96
C CYS A 190 4.05 -1.21 -32.68
N ASP A 191 4.70 -0.07 -32.97
CA ASP A 191 6.02 -0.07 -33.53
C ASP A 191 7.04 -0.38 -32.42
N ASP A 192 7.92 -1.35 -32.68
CA ASP A 192 9.02 -1.73 -31.79
C ASP A 192 8.60 -2.23 -30.39
N LEU A 193 7.57 -3.09 -30.32
CA LEU A 193 7.16 -3.82 -29.10
C LEU A 193 8.21 -4.85 -28.66
N THR A 194 9.34 -4.39 -28.14
CA THR A 194 10.46 -5.24 -27.74
C THR A 194 10.60 -5.34 -26.22
N ARG A 195 10.88 -6.56 -25.74
CA ARG A 195 11.40 -6.86 -24.38
C ARG A 195 10.60 -6.31 -23.18
N HIS A 196 9.27 -6.19 -23.30
CA HIS A 196 8.39 -5.89 -22.16
C HIS A 196 7.34 -6.98 -21.97
N LEU A 197 6.91 -7.15 -20.71
CA LEU A 197 5.85 -8.09 -20.35
C LEU A 197 4.45 -7.49 -20.58
N VAL A 198 4.33 -6.18 -20.39
CA VAL A 198 3.07 -5.44 -20.50
C VAL A 198 3.25 -4.27 -21.45
N PHE A 199 2.44 -4.25 -22.51
CA PHE A 199 2.33 -3.17 -23.46
C PHE A 199 0.98 -2.49 -23.28
N TRP A 200 0.98 -1.17 -23.19
CA TRP A 200 -0.21 -0.35 -23.13
C TRP A 200 -0.17 0.67 -24.25
N VAL A 201 -0.96 0.42 -25.29
CA VAL A 201 -1.01 1.20 -26.51
C VAL A 201 -2.23 2.11 -26.45
N ARG A 202 -2.04 3.41 -26.66
CA ARG A 202 -3.12 4.40 -26.73
C ARG A 202 -3.38 4.78 -28.19
N GLY A 203 -4.49 4.33 -28.73
CA GLY A 203 -4.80 4.40 -30.15
C GLY A 203 -4.54 3.08 -30.84
N ASP A 204 -4.35 3.15 -32.16
CA ASP A 204 -4.32 1.98 -33.02
C ASP A 204 -3.03 1.17 -32.84
N CYS A 205 -3.19 -0.14 -32.72
CA CYS A 205 -2.11 -1.09 -32.66
C CYS A 205 -2.02 -1.88 -33.95
N HIS A 206 -1.03 -1.58 -34.77
CA HIS A 206 -0.73 -2.32 -35.98
C HIS A 206 0.58 -3.10 -35.82
N ILE A 207 0.50 -4.43 -35.74
CA ILE A 207 1.69 -5.29 -35.74
C ILE A 207 2.03 -5.60 -37.20
N SER A 208 3.21 -5.12 -37.61
CA SER A 208 3.71 -5.22 -38.98
C SER A 208 3.87 -6.65 -39.49
N PRO A 209 3.88 -6.87 -40.82
CA PRO A 209 4.05 -8.19 -41.42
C PRO A 209 5.27 -8.92 -40.87
N SER A 210 5.10 -10.21 -40.58
CA SER A 210 6.15 -11.06 -39.98
C SER A 210 6.67 -10.62 -38.61
N GLY A 211 6.05 -9.61 -37.98
CA GLY A 211 6.35 -9.22 -36.60
C GLY A 211 5.94 -10.34 -35.63
N ILE A 212 6.86 -10.72 -34.74
CA ILE A 212 6.59 -11.73 -33.70
C ILE A 212 6.70 -11.07 -32.33
N ILE A 213 5.58 -10.99 -31.61
CA ILE A 213 5.51 -10.38 -30.29
C ILE A 213 5.39 -11.48 -29.23
N GLY A 214 6.38 -11.53 -28.34
CA GLY A 214 6.46 -12.55 -27.30
C GLY A 214 6.80 -13.95 -27.83
N SER A 215 6.72 -14.92 -26.94
CA SER A 215 6.87 -16.35 -27.27
C SER A 215 6.05 -17.21 -26.31
N ALA A 216 5.98 -18.51 -26.55
CA ALA A 216 5.26 -19.42 -25.64
C ALA A 216 5.85 -19.44 -24.21
N SER A 217 7.15 -19.20 -24.05
CA SER A 217 7.83 -19.14 -22.75
C SER A 217 7.90 -17.72 -22.17
N GLN A 218 7.78 -16.69 -23.00
CA GLN A 218 7.74 -15.28 -22.61
C GLN A 218 6.56 -14.58 -23.29
N PRO A 219 5.32 -14.92 -22.92
CA PRO A 219 4.14 -14.28 -23.47
C PRO A 219 3.99 -12.86 -22.94
N VAL A 220 3.15 -12.09 -23.61
CA VAL A 220 2.94 -10.67 -23.31
C VAL A 220 1.48 -10.37 -22.98
N LEU A 221 1.27 -9.32 -22.20
CA LEU A 221 -0.03 -8.68 -22.05
C LEU A 221 -0.03 -7.42 -22.93
N LEU A 222 -0.87 -7.40 -23.96
CA LEU A 222 -1.06 -6.24 -24.82
C LEU A 222 -2.41 -5.61 -24.50
N VAL A 223 -2.42 -4.35 -24.10
CA VAL A 223 -3.62 -3.55 -23.90
C VAL A 223 -3.69 -2.50 -24.99
N VAL A 224 -4.79 -2.46 -25.73
CA VAL A 224 -5.08 -1.46 -26.77
C VAL A 224 -6.22 -0.59 -26.25
N GLU A 225 -5.92 0.66 -25.92
CA GLU A 225 -6.85 1.64 -25.38
C GLU A 225 -7.31 2.59 -26.48
N LYS A 226 -8.63 2.65 -26.73
CA LYS A 226 -9.25 3.59 -27.68
C LYS A 226 -8.67 3.51 -29.10
N GLY A 227 -8.51 2.30 -29.62
CA GLY A 227 -8.06 2.10 -30.99
C GLY A 227 -8.29 0.69 -31.50
N ASP A 228 -7.94 0.49 -32.75
CA ASP A 228 -8.08 -0.77 -33.47
C ASP A 228 -6.88 -1.68 -33.22
N PHE A 229 -7.11 -3.00 -33.28
CA PHE A 229 -6.05 -3.99 -33.20
C PHE A 229 -5.90 -4.70 -34.56
N THR A 230 -4.73 -4.62 -35.16
CA THR A 230 -4.43 -5.26 -36.44
C THR A 230 -3.18 -6.13 -36.34
N LEU A 231 -3.34 -7.40 -36.69
CA LEU A 231 -2.25 -8.36 -36.89
C LEU A 231 -2.12 -8.62 -38.40
N ASP A 232 -1.07 -8.08 -39.01
CA ASP A 232 -0.84 -8.18 -40.46
C ASP A 232 -0.36 -9.60 -40.86
N THR A 233 -0.29 -9.86 -42.16
CA THR A 233 0.08 -11.15 -42.74
C THR A 233 1.38 -11.70 -42.14
N HIS A 234 1.35 -13.00 -41.78
CA HIS A 234 2.44 -13.70 -41.11
C HIS A 234 2.86 -13.16 -39.73
N ALA A 235 2.24 -12.10 -39.22
CA ALA A 235 2.52 -11.61 -37.88
C ALA A 235 1.98 -12.57 -36.83
N GLN A 236 2.65 -12.62 -35.67
CA GLN A 236 2.32 -13.52 -34.58
C GLN A 236 2.41 -12.82 -33.24
N ILE A 237 1.50 -13.15 -32.33
CA ILE A 237 1.56 -12.70 -30.94
C ILE A 237 1.26 -13.86 -30.00
N TYR A 238 2.06 -13.98 -28.94
CA TYR A 238 1.86 -14.95 -27.86
C TYR A 238 1.43 -14.22 -26.59
N GLY A 239 0.20 -14.44 -26.14
CA GLY A 239 -0.28 -13.88 -24.87
C GLY A 239 -1.74 -13.47 -24.83
N LEU A 240 -2.03 -12.43 -24.05
CA LEU A 240 -3.37 -11.90 -23.84
C LEU A 240 -3.48 -10.51 -24.46
N VAL A 241 -4.40 -10.35 -25.41
CA VAL A 241 -4.75 -9.04 -25.99
C VAL A 241 -6.02 -8.54 -25.33
N VAL A 242 -5.99 -7.32 -24.80
CA VAL A 242 -7.12 -6.64 -24.14
C VAL A 242 -7.44 -5.37 -24.93
N ILE A 243 -8.60 -5.33 -25.56
CA ILE A 243 -9.08 -4.14 -26.28
C ILE A 243 -10.03 -3.38 -25.35
N LEU A 244 -9.68 -2.14 -25.04
CA LEU A 244 -10.42 -1.24 -24.18
C LEU A 244 -11.13 -0.17 -25.02
N GLY A 245 -12.45 -0.29 -25.11
CA GLY A 245 -13.31 0.75 -25.65
C GLY A 245 -13.63 1.86 -24.65
N ASP A 246 -14.20 2.97 -25.14
CA ASP A 246 -14.52 4.13 -24.32
C ASP A 246 -15.88 3.97 -23.61
N THR A 247 -15.86 3.43 -22.39
CA THR A 247 -17.08 3.20 -21.62
C THR A 247 -17.73 4.47 -21.08
N SER A 248 -17.24 5.67 -21.43
CA SER A 248 -17.87 6.94 -21.01
C SER A 248 -19.13 7.27 -21.81
N VAL A 249 -19.38 6.56 -22.92
CA VAL A 249 -20.60 6.69 -23.72
C VAL A 249 -21.45 5.44 -23.54
N PRO A 250 -22.56 5.49 -22.78
CA PRO A 250 -23.48 4.36 -22.73
C PRO A 250 -24.06 4.12 -24.13
N SER A 251 -24.00 2.89 -24.62
CA SER A 251 -24.48 2.45 -25.95
C SER A 251 -25.97 2.70 -26.20
N SER A 252 -26.69 3.31 -25.25
CA SER A 252 -28.09 3.71 -25.30
C SER A 252 -28.32 5.19 -25.62
N SER A 253 -27.29 6.02 -25.81
CA SER A 253 -27.48 7.42 -26.18
C SER A 253 -27.68 7.58 -27.69
N THR A 254 -28.91 7.87 -28.10
CA THR A 254 -29.35 8.27 -29.45
C THR A 254 -28.80 9.63 -29.92
N SER A 255 -27.61 10.03 -29.47
CA SER A 255 -26.87 11.14 -30.09
C SER A 255 -26.20 10.65 -31.37
N SER A 256 -26.32 11.41 -32.44
CA SER A 256 -25.88 11.15 -33.82
C SER A 256 -24.35 10.98 -34.04
N PHE A 257 -23.61 10.64 -32.99
CA PHE A 257 -22.25 10.13 -33.02
C PHE A 257 -22.28 8.75 -32.36
N THR A 258 -22.52 7.70 -33.14
CA THR A 258 -22.15 6.34 -32.71
C THR A 258 -20.62 6.31 -32.60
N PRO A 259 -20.04 6.09 -31.40
CA PRO A 259 -18.64 5.71 -31.33
C PRO A 259 -18.50 4.46 -32.19
N ALA A 260 -17.62 4.49 -33.19
CA ALA A 260 -17.37 3.29 -33.98
C ALA A 260 -16.82 2.24 -33.01
N ASN A 261 -17.45 1.05 -32.99
CA ASN A 261 -16.90 -0.08 -32.24
C ASN A 261 -15.47 -0.33 -32.73
N PRO A 262 -14.51 -0.58 -31.83
CA PRO A 262 -13.15 -0.89 -32.25
C PRO A 262 -13.16 -2.12 -33.18
N VAL A 263 -12.22 -2.13 -34.11
CA VAL A 263 -12.04 -3.21 -35.08
C VAL A 263 -10.84 -4.06 -34.66
N ALA A 264 -11.05 -5.37 -34.59
CA ALA A 264 -9.97 -6.34 -34.48
C ALA A 264 -9.80 -7.07 -35.81
N THR A 265 -8.64 -6.90 -36.43
CA THR A 265 -8.27 -7.48 -37.71
C THR A 265 -7.15 -8.48 -37.52
N ILE A 266 -7.33 -9.70 -38.03
CA ILE A 266 -6.30 -10.73 -38.09
C ILE A 266 -6.22 -11.15 -39.55
N ALA A 267 -5.19 -10.66 -40.24
CA ALA A 267 -4.99 -10.94 -41.65
C ALA A 267 -4.73 -12.43 -41.91
N SER A 268 -4.87 -12.85 -43.16
CA SER A 268 -4.53 -14.21 -43.58
C SER A 268 -3.11 -14.58 -43.14
N SER A 269 -2.91 -15.85 -42.71
CA SER A 269 -1.65 -16.40 -42.20
C SER A 269 -1.13 -15.81 -40.87
N ALA A 270 -1.77 -14.77 -40.34
CA ALA A 270 -1.46 -14.22 -39.03
C ALA A 270 -1.98 -15.13 -37.89
N LYS A 271 -1.31 -15.10 -36.72
CA LYS A 271 -1.64 -15.99 -35.59
C LYS A 271 -1.62 -15.28 -34.24
N LEU A 272 -2.70 -15.43 -33.49
CA LEU A 272 -2.74 -15.11 -32.06
C LEU A 272 -2.71 -16.43 -31.26
N GLU A 273 -1.64 -16.65 -30.50
CA GLU A 273 -1.46 -17.80 -29.60
C GLU A 273 -1.78 -17.36 -28.17
N GLY A 274 -3.00 -17.64 -27.70
CA GLY A 274 -3.46 -17.18 -26.39
C GLY A 274 -4.92 -16.76 -26.43
N ALA A 275 -5.25 -15.53 -26.01
CA ALA A 275 -6.63 -15.05 -26.07
C ALA A 275 -6.73 -13.55 -26.34
N MET A 276 -7.88 -13.14 -26.87
CA MET A 276 -8.28 -11.75 -27.04
C MET A 276 -9.55 -11.48 -26.24
N VAL A 277 -9.55 -10.41 -25.46
CA VAL A 277 -10.70 -10.00 -24.65
C VAL A 277 -11.01 -8.52 -24.89
N SER A 278 -12.27 -8.11 -24.77
CA SER A 278 -12.66 -6.70 -24.82
C SER A 278 -13.80 -6.40 -23.89
N ASN A 279 -13.79 -5.21 -23.28
CA ASN A 279 -14.89 -4.68 -22.46
C ASN A 279 -16.08 -4.15 -23.27
N GLU A 280 -15.96 -4.13 -24.61
CA GLU A 280 -17.00 -3.68 -25.53
C GLU A 280 -17.22 -4.70 -26.66
N GLU A 281 -18.23 -4.47 -27.49
CA GLU A 281 -18.36 -5.21 -28.74
C GLU A 281 -17.28 -4.75 -29.72
N VAL A 282 -16.63 -5.71 -30.36
CA VAL A 282 -15.53 -5.46 -31.31
C VAL A 282 -15.95 -6.00 -32.66
N SER A 283 -15.80 -5.20 -33.71
CA SER A 283 -15.99 -5.67 -35.09
C SER A 283 -14.82 -6.57 -35.46
N ARG A 284 -15.09 -7.79 -35.95
CA ARG A 284 -14.06 -8.82 -36.16
C ARG A 284 -13.85 -9.06 -37.65
N VAL A 285 -12.61 -8.92 -38.12
CA VAL A 285 -12.18 -9.23 -39.49
C VAL A 285 -11.06 -10.26 -39.39
N PHE A 286 -11.43 -11.53 -39.27
CA PHE A 286 -10.48 -12.63 -39.02
C PHE A 286 -10.36 -13.54 -40.24
N ASP A 287 -9.32 -13.32 -41.02
CA ASP A 287 -8.88 -14.22 -42.10
C ASP A 287 -7.74 -15.16 -41.64
N GLY A 288 -7.08 -14.83 -40.53
CA GLY A 288 -6.07 -15.67 -39.87
C GLY A 288 -6.64 -16.47 -38.69
N HIS A 289 -5.76 -16.88 -37.77
CA HIS A 289 -6.13 -17.81 -36.69
C HIS A 289 -5.93 -17.22 -35.29
N ILE A 290 -6.94 -17.45 -34.43
CA ILE A 290 -6.82 -17.30 -32.98
C ILE A 290 -6.77 -18.69 -32.37
N ASN A 291 -5.58 -19.11 -31.97
CA ASN A 291 -5.33 -20.40 -31.32
C ASN A 291 -5.42 -20.19 -29.81
N PHE A 292 -6.53 -20.61 -29.22
CA PHE A 292 -6.67 -20.56 -27.78
C PHE A 292 -5.62 -21.43 -27.09
N ASN A 293 -4.72 -20.80 -26.34
CA ASN A 293 -3.61 -21.48 -25.70
C ASN A 293 -3.55 -21.18 -24.20
N LEU A 294 -4.18 -22.04 -23.41
CA LEU A 294 -4.23 -21.90 -21.95
C LEU A 294 -2.85 -21.99 -21.29
N SER A 295 -1.93 -22.78 -21.84
CA SER A 295 -0.57 -22.91 -21.31
C SER A 295 0.18 -21.59 -21.42
N VAL A 296 0.09 -20.91 -22.57
CA VAL A 296 0.66 -19.57 -22.78
C VAL A 296 0.07 -18.57 -21.80
N LEU A 297 -1.25 -18.57 -21.59
CA LEU A 297 -1.92 -17.69 -20.64
C LEU A 297 -1.52 -17.97 -19.18
N ARG A 298 -1.28 -19.23 -18.80
CA ARG A 298 -0.76 -19.59 -17.48
C ARG A 298 0.68 -19.13 -17.28
N THR A 299 1.54 -19.29 -18.29
CA THR A 299 2.91 -18.75 -18.26
C THR A 299 2.88 -17.23 -18.07
N LEU A 300 1.98 -16.52 -18.77
CA LEU A 300 1.77 -15.08 -18.60
C LEU A 300 1.35 -14.74 -17.16
N GLN A 301 0.32 -15.42 -16.64
CA GLN A 301 -0.19 -15.23 -15.29
C GLN A 301 0.88 -15.45 -14.21
N GLN A 302 1.78 -16.42 -14.40
CA GLN A 302 2.83 -16.78 -13.46
C GLN A 302 4.08 -15.90 -13.58
N SER A 303 4.16 -15.05 -14.61
CA SER A 303 5.32 -14.20 -14.83
C SER A 303 5.53 -13.22 -13.67
N SER A 304 6.78 -13.05 -13.24
CA SER A 304 7.15 -12.27 -12.05
C SER A 304 6.73 -10.81 -12.15
N GLY A 305 6.77 -10.23 -13.36
CA GLY A 305 6.32 -8.87 -13.62
C GLY A 305 4.81 -8.67 -13.51
N LEU A 306 4.01 -9.74 -13.52
CA LEU A 306 2.57 -9.70 -13.29
C LEU A 306 2.17 -10.13 -11.88
N GLN A 307 3.12 -10.38 -10.97
CA GLN A 307 2.81 -10.64 -9.58
C GLN A 307 2.54 -9.34 -8.81
N LYS A 308 1.52 -9.39 -7.97
CA LYS A 308 1.14 -8.39 -6.98
C LYS A 308 1.42 -8.93 -5.59
N MET A 309 1.67 -8.00 -4.67
CA MET A 309 1.89 -8.30 -3.27
C MET A 309 1.07 -7.32 -2.46
N GLN A 310 0.22 -7.84 -1.57
CA GLN A 310 -0.62 -7.03 -0.71
C GLN A 310 -0.45 -7.46 0.74
N PRO A 311 -0.40 -6.49 1.68
CA PRO A 311 -0.40 -6.82 3.10
C PRO A 311 -1.74 -7.45 3.49
N ILE A 312 -1.72 -8.44 4.38
CA ILE A 312 -2.93 -9.04 4.92
C ILE A 312 -3.43 -8.15 6.05
N PRO A 313 -4.64 -7.58 5.95
CA PRO A 313 -5.20 -6.76 7.01
C PRO A 313 -5.25 -7.51 8.34
N GLY A 314 -4.89 -6.84 9.43
CA GLY A 314 -4.88 -7.41 10.78
C GLY A 314 -3.71 -8.36 11.09
N SER A 315 -2.83 -8.65 10.14
CA SER A 315 -1.63 -9.48 10.37
C SER A 315 -0.43 -8.72 10.94
N TRP A 316 -0.53 -7.39 11.04
CA TRP A 316 0.55 -6.54 11.57
C TRP A 316 0.65 -6.66 13.07
N HIS A 317 1.81 -7.05 13.56
CA HIS A 317 2.12 -7.10 14.99
C HIS A 317 3.47 -6.46 15.25
N ASP A 318 3.52 -5.54 16.22
CA ASP A 318 4.73 -4.98 16.79
C ASP A 318 4.96 -5.55 18.20
N PHE A 319 6.20 -5.90 18.49
CA PHE A 319 6.58 -6.46 19.78
C PHE A 319 7.85 -5.75 20.28
N ASN A 320 7.92 -5.56 21.60
CA ASN A 320 9.03 -4.94 22.30
C ASN A 320 9.57 -5.86 23.39
#